data_AF-A0A6A5VJS2-F1
#
_entry.id   AF-A0A6A5VJS2-F1
#
_cell.length_a   1.000
_cell.length_b   1.000
_cell.length_c   1.000
_cell.angle_alpha   90.00
_cell.angle_beta   90.00
_cell.angle_gamma   90.00
#
_symmetry.space_group_name_H-M   'P 1'
#
loop_
_entity.id
_entity.type
_entity.pdbx_description
1 polymer ?
#
loop_
_entity_poly.entity_id
_entity_poly.type
_entity_poly.pdbx_seq_one_letter_code
_entity_poly.pdbx_strand_id
1 'polypeptide(L)'
;MSAEPSVMNALEALHNNYLIGHWRNHPIEFIFEFLIFSVVVGLIAGYRGAKAIDTLQYYAEQEEKARSRAYERLWNTPHWWVLAMLVDQWLRGLIPGDGMWTRDNARSLRQKDKSALQQLVRMGIFPLYIQDGHGPRTVVEREGKIDQWGRVTPYVYKQSSQRAVFEFVVPRARGWMIEDENVMSADEHRRRKDDEPFMAFVQMLVQSKRIRRAARWRTTASAVLCVNLKDLPKKQRERRQQFPKARMPFPLRPVNMVTKFPPDPELPTEIGNTSWFRYLLPFKRDRILCGGYLAWKMEKILHWLRYGKLLTEIRLPIVRIEAPEDDEVELDKEVLLIAQNLDLDQEGWDETLAKLDLRRAYFEEDIEPLE
;
A
#
# COMPACT_ATOMS: atom_id res chain seq x y z
N MET A 1 23.84 17.94 51.13
CA MET A 1 25.15 17.89 51.82
C MET A 1 26.17 18.52 50.89
N SER A 2 26.49 19.80 51.12
CA SER A 2 27.50 20.55 50.38
C SER A 2 28.88 20.21 50.92
N ALA A 3 29.72 19.53 50.12
CA ALA A 3 31.12 19.37 50.48
C ALA A 3 31.79 20.74 50.54
N GLU A 4 32.54 21.00 51.63
CA GLU A 4 33.16 22.29 51.91
C GLU A 4 34.20 22.66 50.83
N PRO A 5 34.15 23.88 50.26
CA PRO A 5 35.11 24.35 49.26
C PRO A 5 36.57 24.34 49.76
N SER A 6 36.79 24.28 51.07
CA SER A 6 38.10 24.16 51.72
C SER A 6 38.85 22.88 51.32
N VAL A 7 38.15 21.76 51.15
CA VAL A 7 38.79 20.46 50.89
C VAL A 7 39.21 20.35 49.43
N MET A 8 38.39 20.86 48.50
CA MET A 8 38.73 20.90 47.07
C MET A 8 39.94 21.80 46.79
N ASN A 9 40.00 22.97 47.42
CA ASN A 9 41.14 23.89 47.25
C ASN A 9 42.45 23.30 47.80
N ALA A 10 42.40 22.57 48.91
CA ALA A 10 43.57 21.91 49.49
C ALA A 10 44.06 20.74 48.61
N LEU A 11 43.14 19.97 48.02
CA LEU A 11 43.47 18.90 47.08
C LEU A 11 44.04 19.43 45.76
N GLU A 12 43.50 20.53 45.21
CA GLU A 12 44.06 21.19 44.04
C GLU A 12 45.48 21.71 44.29
N ALA A 13 45.73 22.32 45.46
CA ALA A 13 47.05 22.83 45.82
C ALA A 13 48.08 21.70 45.99
N LEU A 14 47.71 20.58 46.62
CA LEU A 14 48.56 19.39 46.74
C LEU A 14 48.83 18.73 45.39
N HIS A 15 47.82 18.63 44.53
CA HIS A 15 47.95 18.07 43.18
C HIS A 15 48.87 18.91 42.31
N ASN A 16 48.72 20.24 42.33
CA ASN A 16 49.57 21.16 41.56
C ASN A 16 51.04 21.10 42.03
N ASN A 17 51.30 21.07 43.34
CA ASN A 17 52.67 20.97 43.85
C ASN A 17 53.32 19.62 43.51
N TYR A 18 52.57 18.52 43.53
CA TYR A 18 53.06 17.20 43.15
C TYR A 18 53.39 17.13 41.64
N LEU A 19 52.50 17.63 40.78
CA LEU A 19 52.70 17.67 39.33
C LEU A 19 53.94 18.49 38.96
N ILE A 20 54.13 19.68 39.55
CA ILE A 20 55.27 20.55 39.27
C ILE A 20 56.59 19.91 39.70
N GLY A 21 56.62 19.25 40.86
CA GLY A 21 57.81 18.55 41.36
C GLY A 21 58.19 17.33 40.52
N HIS A 22 57.20 16.53 40.13
CA HIS A 22 57.43 15.31 39.34
C HIS A 22 57.89 15.61 37.90
N TRP A 23 57.33 16.65 37.28
CA TRP A 23 57.68 17.07 35.92
C TRP A 23 59.14 17.50 35.79
N ARG A 24 59.67 18.16 36.83
CA ARG A 24 61.02 18.71 36.83
C ARG A 24 62.11 17.64 36.91
N ASN A 25 61.81 16.51 37.55
CA ASN A 25 62.78 15.45 37.80
C ASN A 25 62.68 14.30 36.78
N HIS A 26 61.49 14.02 36.22
CA HIS A 26 61.24 12.89 35.32
C HIS A 26 60.30 13.26 34.16
N PRO A 27 60.73 14.13 33.22
CA PRO A 27 59.84 14.64 32.17
C PRO A 27 59.36 13.54 31.20
N ILE A 28 60.17 12.51 30.96
CA ILE A 28 59.82 11.41 30.05
C ILE A 28 58.73 10.52 30.66
N GLU A 29 58.85 10.16 31.95
CA GLU A 29 57.87 9.34 32.67
C GLU A 29 56.52 10.06 32.73
N PHE A 30 56.54 11.37 33.02
CA PHE A 30 55.32 12.19 33.02
C PHE A 30 54.61 12.22 31.67
N ILE A 31 55.36 12.42 30.56
CA ILE A 31 54.77 12.42 29.21
C ILE A 31 54.11 11.07 28.93
N PHE A 32 54.74 9.96 29.33
CA PHE A 32 54.20 8.62 29.14
C PHE A 32 52.93 8.39 29.96
N GLU A 33 52.91 8.78 31.24
CA GLU A 33 51.73 8.69 32.10
C GLU A 33 50.57 9.56 31.60
N PHE A 34 50.86 10.78 31.17
CA PHE A 34 49.86 11.68 30.60
C PHE A 34 49.27 11.13 29.29
N LEU A 35 50.10 10.52 28.43
CA LEU A 35 49.65 9.90 27.20
C LEU A 35 48.78 8.68 27.49
N ILE A 36 49.16 7.82 28.45
CA ILE A 36 48.32 6.70 28.90
C ILE A 36 46.98 7.21 29.43
N PHE A 37 47.01 8.20 30.32
CA PHE A 37 45.79 8.78 30.89
C PHE A 37 44.87 9.34 29.80
N SER A 38 45.41 10.11 28.85
CA SER A 38 44.66 10.69 27.74
C SER A 38 44.02 9.61 26.86
N VAL A 39 44.75 8.54 26.56
CA VAL A 39 44.23 7.38 25.81
C VAL A 39 43.12 6.68 26.60
N VAL A 40 43.31 6.43 27.90
CA VAL A 40 42.30 5.78 28.75
C VAL A 40 41.03 6.62 28.84
N VAL A 41 41.15 7.94 29.06
CA VAL A 41 40.00 8.85 29.09
C VAL A 41 39.29 8.87 27.73
N GLY A 42 40.04 8.94 26.63
CA GLY A 42 39.50 8.87 25.28
C GLY A 42 38.75 7.56 25.01
N LEU A 43 39.29 6.42 25.45
CA LEU A 43 38.63 5.11 25.33
C LEU A 43 37.35 5.03 26.18
N ILE A 44 37.37 5.53 27.42
CA ILE A 44 36.19 5.55 28.29
C ILE A 44 35.10 6.46 27.71
N ALA A 45 35.48 7.66 27.24
CA ALA A 45 34.55 8.59 26.62
C ALA A 45 33.96 8.02 25.33
N GLY A 46 34.80 7.43 24.47
CA GLY A 46 34.37 6.75 23.24
C GLY A 46 33.43 5.59 23.52
N TYR A 47 33.75 4.73 24.50
CA TYR A 47 32.90 3.62 24.91
C TYR A 47 31.54 4.09 25.45
N ARG A 48 31.52 5.13 26.30
CA ARG A 48 30.27 5.72 26.80
C ARG A 48 29.45 6.37 25.68
N GLY A 49 30.10 7.05 24.74
CA GLY A 49 29.47 7.63 23.57
C GLY A 49 28.81 6.57 22.67
N ALA A 50 29.55 5.49 22.35
CA ALA A 50 29.01 4.36 21.59
C ALA A 50 27.80 3.73 22.30
N LYS A 51 27.91 3.45 23.61
CA LYS A 51 26.80 2.89 24.39
C LYS A 51 25.57 3.81 24.43
N ALA A 52 25.77 5.13 24.50
CA ALA A 52 24.68 6.09 24.44
C ALA A 52 23.99 6.09 23.07
N ILE A 53 24.76 6.02 21.97
CA ILE A 53 24.24 5.90 20.61
C ILE A 53 23.42 4.61 20.45
N ASP A 54 23.96 3.47 20.89
CA ASP A 54 23.26 2.17 20.84
C ASP A 54 21.94 2.22 21.64
N THR A 55 21.98 2.85 22.81
CA THR A 55 20.80 3.02 23.67
C THR A 55 19.73 3.89 23.00
N LEU A 56 20.14 5.00 22.35
CA LEU A 56 19.22 5.87 21.60
C LEU A 56 18.63 5.16 20.37
N GLN A 57 19.44 4.40 19.63
CA GLN A 57 18.97 3.58 18.50
C GLN A 57 17.96 2.54 18.96
N TYR A 58 18.23 1.86 20.09
CA TYR A 58 17.31 0.89 20.67
C TYR A 58 15.96 1.52 21.03
N TYR A 59 15.95 2.68 21.71
CA TYR A 59 14.70 3.37 22.04
C TYR A 59 13.94 3.84 20.80
N ALA A 60 14.64 4.37 19.80
CA ALA A 60 14.03 4.76 18.53
C ALA A 60 13.37 3.57 17.81
N GLU A 61 14.03 2.40 17.79
CA GLU A 61 13.44 1.18 17.23
C GLU A 61 12.21 0.70 18.00
N GLN A 62 12.22 0.79 19.33
CA GLN A 62 11.07 0.39 20.16
C GLN A 62 9.89 1.32 19.93
N GLU A 63 10.14 2.63 19.82
CA GLU A 63 9.12 3.62 19.52
C GLU A 63 8.54 3.40 18.12
N GLU A 64 9.37 3.13 17.11
CA GLU A 64 8.91 2.81 15.75
C GLU A 64 8.06 1.53 15.73
N LYS A 65 8.48 0.48 16.45
CA LYS A 65 7.71 -0.78 16.60
C LYS A 65 6.38 -0.53 17.31
N ALA A 66 6.35 0.29 18.35
CA ALA A 66 5.13 0.65 19.08
C ALA A 66 4.16 1.43 18.17
N ARG A 67 4.65 2.47 17.48
CA ARG A 67 3.87 3.25 16.50
C ARG A 67 3.32 2.35 15.39
N SER A 68 4.14 1.45 14.84
CA SER A 68 3.73 0.52 13.77
C SER A 68 2.59 -0.40 14.21
N ARG A 69 2.67 -0.98 15.42
CA ARG A 69 1.57 -1.79 16.00
C ARG A 69 0.30 -0.98 16.25
N ALA A 70 0.46 0.28 16.65
CA ALA A 70 -0.67 1.14 16.93
C ALA A 70 -1.39 1.55 15.63
N TYR A 71 -0.65 1.87 14.56
CA TYR A 71 -1.22 2.03 13.22
C TYR A 71 -1.88 0.76 12.69
N GLU A 72 -1.29 -0.42 12.89
CA GLU A 72 -1.92 -1.70 12.54
C GLU A 72 -3.31 -1.85 13.17
N ARG A 73 -3.48 -1.42 14.42
CA ARG A 73 -4.79 -1.41 15.10
C ARG A 73 -5.75 -0.40 14.45
N LEU A 74 -5.29 0.82 14.17
CA LEU A 74 -6.08 1.85 13.48
C LEU A 74 -6.57 1.42 12.09
N TRP A 75 -5.72 0.76 11.30
CA TRP A 75 -6.09 0.24 9.98
C TRP A 75 -7.23 -0.79 10.05
N ASN A 76 -7.47 -1.41 11.21
CA ASN A 76 -8.56 -2.36 11.44
C ASN A 76 -9.86 -1.71 11.91
N THR A 77 -10.01 -0.40 11.75
CA THR A 77 -11.24 0.33 12.04
C THR A 77 -12.45 -0.21 11.25
N PRO A 78 -13.65 -0.26 11.87
CA PRO A 78 -14.90 -0.56 11.16
C PRO A 78 -15.51 0.69 10.48
N HIS A 79 -14.93 1.87 10.68
CA HIS A 79 -15.48 3.13 10.19
C HIS A 79 -14.79 3.56 8.90
N TRP A 80 -15.57 3.72 7.82
CA TRP A 80 -15.01 4.04 6.50
C TRP A 80 -14.35 5.43 6.47
N TRP A 81 -14.86 6.40 7.24
CA TRP A 81 -14.29 7.74 7.31
C TRP A 81 -12.92 7.76 8.01
N VAL A 82 -12.76 6.98 9.08
CA VAL A 82 -11.46 6.80 9.75
C VAL A 82 -10.48 6.16 8.76
N LEU A 83 -10.93 5.12 8.06
CA LEU A 83 -10.11 4.48 7.03
C LEU A 83 -9.71 5.47 5.93
N ALA A 84 -10.64 6.28 5.42
CA ALA A 84 -10.37 7.29 4.41
C ALA A 84 -9.32 8.31 4.88
N MET A 85 -9.44 8.80 6.12
CA MET A 85 -8.47 9.74 6.68
C MET A 85 -7.08 9.11 6.85
N LEU A 86 -7.01 7.86 7.32
CA LEU A 86 -5.74 7.12 7.42
C LEU A 86 -5.09 6.95 6.04
N VAL A 87 -5.89 6.57 5.02
CA VAL A 87 -5.40 6.46 3.64
C VAL A 87 -4.90 7.82 3.12
N ASP A 88 -5.63 8.91 3.35
CA ASP A 88 -5.24 10.26 2.94
C ASP A 88 -3.93 10.70 3.60
N GLN A 89 -3.79 10.54 4.92
CA GLN A 89 -2.56 10.84 5.65
C GLN A 89 -1.38 9.97 5.20
N TRP A 90 -1.62 8.69 4.90
CA TRP A 90 -0.60 7.82 4.34
C TRP A 90 -0.16 8.25 2.94
N LEU A 91 -1.10 8.66 2.07
CA LEU A 91 -0.78 9.21 0.75
C LEU A 91 0.07 10.48 0.88
N ARG A 92 -0.20 11.33 1.88
CA ARG A 92 0.63 12.52 2.20
C ARG A 92 2.00 12.18 2.80
N GLY A 93 2.26 10.92 3.14
CA GLY A 93 3.52 10.49 3.74
C GLY A 93 3.63 10.77 5.23
N LEU A 94 2.52 11.11 5.90
CA LEU A 94 2.50 11.37 7.35
C LEU A 94 2.49 10.07 8.16
N ILE A 95 1.90 9.00 7.60
CA ILE A 95 1.96 7.66 8.20
C ILE A 95 3.15 6.88 7.60
N PRO A 96 4.11 6.43 8.43
CA PRO A 96 5.29 5.70 7.95
C PRO A 96 4.95 4.29 7.42
N GLY A 97 5.92 3.66 6.76
CA GLY A 97 5.80 2.28 6.28
C GLY A 97 4.85 2.10 5.08
N ASP A 98 4.40 0.88 4.81
CA ASP A 98 3.57 0.57 3.63
C ASP A 98 2.07 0.82 3.83
N GLY A 99 1.66 1.34 5.00
CA GLY A 99 0.26 1.52 5.36
C GLY A 99 -0.49 0.19 5.43
N MET A 100 -1.72 0.16 4.92
CA MET A 100 -2.48 -1.09 4.79
C MET A 100 -2.08 -1.94 3.57
N TRP A 101 -1.21 -1.47 2.67
CA TRP A 101 -0.88 -2.17 1.43
C TRP A 101 0.32 -3.11 1.58
N THR A 102 0.44 -4.06 0.67
CA THR A 102 1.68 -4.81 0.46
C THR A 102 2.74 -3.93 -0.20
N ARG A 103 4.03 -4.24 0.03
CA ARG A 103 5.17 -3.38 -0.33
C ARG A 103 5.17 -2.91 -1.79
N ASP A 104 4.87 -3.83 -2.72
CA ASP A 104 4.89 -3.53 -4.15
C ASP A 104 3.73 -2.59 -4.54
N ASN A 105 2.55 -2.79 -3.96
CA ASN A 105 1.38 -1.94 -4.20
C ASN A 105 1.54 -0.56 -3.53
N ALA A 106 2.09 -0.53 -2.31
CA ALA A 106 2.40 0.71 -1.60
C ALA A 106 3.32 1.62 -2.41
N ARG A 107 4.34 1.05 -3.06
CA ARG A 107 5.26 1.79 -3.92
C ARG A 107 4.53 2.45 -5.08
N SER A 108 3.61 1.72 -5.72
CA SER A 108 2.85 2.19 -6.88
C SER A 108 2.03 3.45 -6.58
N LEU A 109 1.42 3.51 -5.39
CA LEU A 109 0.61 4.64 -4.92
C LEU A 109 1.45 5.81 -4.38
N ARG A 110 2.76 5.65 -4.24
CA ARG A 110 3.65 6.64 -3.61
C ARG A 110 4.36 7.58 -4.59
N GLN A 111 4.47 7.23 -5.86
CA GLN A 111 5.47 7.81 -6.77
C GLN A 111 5.03 9.06 -7.59
N LYS A 112 3.86 9.67 -7.34
CA LYS A 112 3.31 10.75 -8.20
C LYS A 112 2.65 11.90 -7.45
N ASP A 113 2.23 12.94 -8.17
CA ASP A 113 1.22 13.91 -7.68
C ASP A 113 -0.04 13.15 -7.28
N LYS A 114 -0.40 13.23 -6.00
CA LYS A 114 -1.49 12.44 -5.39
C LYS A 114 -2.74 13.25 -5.16
N SER A 115 -2.82 14.47 -5.69
CA SER A 115 -3.99 15.32 -5.50
C SER A 115 -5.29 14.62 -5.94
N ALA A 116 -5.25 13.93 -7.08
CA ALA A 116 -6.40 13.16 -7.58
C ALA A 116 -6.72 11.94 -6.68
N LEU A 117 -5.71 11.15 -6.31
CA LEU A 117 -5.90 10.00 -5.40
C LEU A 117 -6.43 10.42 -4.03
N GLN A 118 -5.94 11.52 -3.47
CA GLN A 118 -6.40 12.07 -2.19
C GLN A 118 -7.86 12.51 -2.29
N GLN A 119 -8.26 13.16 -3.38
CA GLN A 119 -9.65 13.53 -3.61
C GLN A 119 -10.55 12.29 -3.75
N LEU A 120 -10.13 11.28 -4.51
CA LEU A 120 -10.84 10.01 -4.63
C LEU A 120 -11.05 9.33 -3.27
N VAL A 121 -10.02 9.32 -2.41
CA VAL A 121 -10.10 8.74 -1.07
C VAL A 121 -11.12 9.47 -0.19
N ARG A 122 -11.17 10.80 -0.26
CA ARG A 122 -12.19 11.60 0.43
C ARG A 122 -13.59 11.32 -0.09
N MET A 123 -13.72 11.04 -1.38
CA MET A 123 -14.95 10.54 -2.02
C MET A 123 -15.20 9.04 -1.74
N GLY A 124 -14.52 8.41 -0.79
CA GLY A 124 -14.74 7.01 -0.42
C GLY A 124 -14.29 5.98 -1.45
N ILE A 125 -13.42 6.36 -2.39
CA ILE A 125 -12.84 5.49 -3.42
C ILE A 125 -11.38 5.19 -3.03
N PHE A 126 -11.11 3.96 -2.60
CA PHE A 126 -9.80 3.60 -2.06
C PHE A 126 -8.91 2.94 -3.11
N PRO A 127 -7.78 3.56 -3.48
CA PRO A 127 -6.87 2.97 -4.46
C PRO A 127 -6.17 1.74 -3.86
N LEU A 128 -6.14 0.66 -4.62
CA LEU A 128 -5.44 -0.58 -4.28
C LEU A 128 -4.10 -0.68 -5.02
N TYR A 129 -4.10 -0.26 -6.28
CA TYR A 129 -2.94 -0.35 -7.16
C TYR A 129 -3.08 0.66 -8.30
N ILE A 130 -2.00 1.38 -8.61
CA ILE A 130 -1.94 2.23 -9.80
C ILE A 130 -0.63 1.98 -10.52
N GLN A 131 -0.70 1.75 -11.83
CA GLN A 131 0.45 1.62 -12.68
C GLN A 131 0.23 2.53 -13.87
N ASP A 132 1.23 3.33 -14.19
CA ASP A 132 1.18 4.17 -15.37
C ASP A 132 1.52 3.38 -16.62
N GLY A 133 0.80 3.68 -17.69
CA GLY A 133 1.15 3.18 -19.01
C GLY A 133 2.16 4.12 -19.65
N HIS A 134 3.25 3.57 -20.19
CA HIS A 134 4.23 4.36 -20.95
C HIS A 134 4.10 4.15 -22.47
N GLY A 135 2.86 4.04 -22.97
CA GLY A 135 2.56 3.64 -24.35
C GLY A 135 3.04 2.22 -24.69
N PRO A 136 2.94 1.72 -25.92
CA PRO A 136 3.41 0.39 -26.28
C PRO A 136 4.88 0.51 -26.68
N ARG A 137 5.81 0.28 -25.75
CA ARG A 137 7.18 -0.06 -26.15
C ARG A 137 7.20 -1.54 -26.52
N THR A 138 7.44 -1.80 -27.80
CA THR A 138 7.87 -3.10 -28.28
C THR A 138 9.35 -3.02 -28.54
N VAL A 139 10.13 -3.86 -27.85
CA VAL A 139 11.55 -4.03 -28.11
C VAL A 139 11.80 -5.31 -28.89
N VAL A 140 12.82 -5.29 -29.72
CA VAL A 140 13.35 -6.52 -30.32
C VAL A 140 14.13 -7.25 -29.22
N GLU A 141 13.61 -8.40 -28.76
CA GLU A 141 14.30 -9.26 -27.79
C GLU A 141 15.37 -10.11 -28.47
N ARG A 142 15.12 -10.51 -29.73
CA ARG A 142 16.10 -11.21 -30.57
C ARG A 142 15.99 -10.73 -32.01
N GLU A 143 17.11 -10.28 -32.56
CA GLU A 143 17.19 -9.97 -33.99
C GLU A 143 17.13 -11.25 -34.82
N GLY A 144 16.46 -11.18 -35.98
CA GLY A 144 16.50 -12.26 -36.94
C GLY A 144 17.87 -12.34 -37.60
N LYS A 145 18.44 -13.54 -37.68
CA LYS A 145 19.74 -13.79 -38.33
C LYS A 145 19.65 -14.98 -39.27
N ILE A 146 20.40 -14.92 -40.36
CA ILE A 146 20.66 -16.07 -41.22
C ILE A 146 21.98 -16.67 -40.76
N ASP A 147 21.98 -17.94 -40.36
CA ASP A 147 23.22 -18.62 -39.97
C ASP A 147 24.06 -19.03 -41.20
N GLN A 148 25.28 -19.50 -40.95
CA GLN A 148 26.22 -19.94 -41.99
C GLN A 148 25.72 -21.12 -42.85
N TRP A 149 24.63 -21.79 -42.45
CA TRP A 149 24.01 -22.88 -43.18
C TRP A 149 22.70 -22.46 -43.87
N GLY A 150 22.41 -21.15 -43.92
CA GLY A 150 21.21 -20.62 -44.56
C GLY A 150 19.92 -20.76 -43.74
N ARG A 151 19.99 -21.15 -42.46
CA ARG A 151 18.79 -21.22 -41.61
C ARG A 151 18.44 -19.83 -41.12
N VAL A 152 17.18 -19.46 -41.30
CA VAL A 152 16.64 -18.16 -40.84
C VAL A 152 16.13 -18.31 -39.41
N THR A 153 16.72 -17.56 -38.48
CA THR A 153 16.14 -17.35 -37.15
C THR A 153 15.21 -16.14 -37.20
N PRO A 154 13.94 -16.25 -36.77
CA PRO A 154 13.01 -15.14 -36.84
C PRO A 154 13.34 -14.09 -35.78
N TYR A 155 13.02 -12.83 -36.10
CA TYR A 155 12.92 -11.77 -35.10
C TYR A 155 11.99 -12.22 -33.98
N VAL A 156 12.33 -11.87 -32.75
CA VAL A 156 11.46 -12.03 -31.59
C VAL A 156 11.26 -10.65 -31.01
N TYR A 157 10.03 -10.16 -31.09
CA TYR A 157 9.61 -8.93 -30.47
C TYR A 157 9.08 -9.25 -29.08
N LYS A 158 9.30 -8.35 -28.12
CA LYS A 158 8.80 -8.41 -26.75
C LYS A 158 8.10 -7.11 -26.40
N GLN A 159 6.91 -7.21 -25.83
CA GLN A 159 6.22 -6.05 -25.27
C GLN A 159 6.98 -5.62 -24.00
N SER A 160 7.68 -4.49 -24.02
CA SER A 160 8.45 -3.99 -22.87
C SER A 160 7.70 -3.01 -22.00
N SER A 161 6.64 -2.39 -22.49
CA SER A 161 5.92 -1.38 -21.72
C SER A 161 4.69 -1.93 -21.00
N GLN A 162 4.54 -1.45 -19.78
CA GLN A 162 3.41 -1.65 -18.90
C GLN A 162 2.19 -0.88 -19.39
N ARG A 163 1.00 -1.47 -19.25
CA ARG A 163 -0.27 -0.76 -19.50
C ARG A 163 -0.63 0.09 -18.30
N ALA A 164 -1.38 1.17 -18.54
CA ALA A 164 -1.95 1.89 -17.43
C ALA A 164 -3.02 1.01 -16.77
N VAL A 165 -2.90 0.79 -15.47
CA VAL A 165 -3.84 0.00 -14.68
C VAL A 165 -4.19 0.80 -13.44
N PHE A 166 -5.47 0.91 -13.14
CA PHE A 166 -5.94 1.48 -11.89
C PHE A 166 -6.95 0.54 -11.24
N GLU A 167 -6.60 0.02 -10.06
CA GLU A 167 -7.44 -0.83 -9.24
C GLU A 167 -7.82 -0.08 -7.97
N PHE A 168 -9.11 -0.10 -7.63
CA PHE A 168 -9.64 0.53 -6.43
C PHE A 168 -10.85 -0.22 -5.91
N VAL A 169 -11.22 0.08 -4.66
CA VAL A 169 -12.41 -0.44 -4.00
C VAL A 169 -13.34 0.72 -3.64
N VAL A 170 -14.65 0.49 -3.73
CA VAL A 170 -15.68 1.48 -3.38
C VAL A 170 -16.56 0.91 -2.27
N PRO A 171 -16.21 1.08 -0.97
CA PRO A 171 -16.89 0.34 0.09
C PRO A 171 -18.36 0.66 0.28
N ARG A 172 -18.75 1.89 -0.02
CA ARG A 172 -20.14 2.34 0.02
C ARG A 172 -20.98 1.77 -1.13
N ALA A 173 -20.36 1.34 -2.24
CA ALA A 173 -21.08 0.68 -3.34
C ALA A 173 -21.43 -0.80 -3.08
N ARG A 174 -21.50 -1.26 -1.82
CA ARG A 174 -21.85 -2.65 -1.47
C ARG A 174 -23.22 -3.08 -1.99
N GLY A 175 -24.17 -2.15 -2.05
CA GLY A 175 -25.55 -2.38 -2.51
C GLY A 175 -25.63 -2.71 -4.00
N TRP A 176 -24.59 -2.36 -4.77
CA TRP A 176 -24.51 -2.64 -6.21
C TRP A 176 -24.60 -4.14 -6.54
N MET A 177 -24.28 -5.01 -5.57
CA MET A 177 -24.27 -6.46 -5.71
C MET A 177 -25.51 -7.15 -5.09
N ILE A 178 -26.42 -6.38 -4.50
CA ILE A 178 -27.60 -6.89 -3.81
C ILE A 178 -28.83 -6.53 -4.65
N GLU A 179 -29.51 -7.55 -5.19
CA GLU A 179 -30.79 -7.35 -5.89
C GLU A 179 -31.81 -6.68 -4.95
N ASP A 180 -32.57 -5.71 -5.45
CA ASP A 180 -33.52 -4.90 -4.65
C ASP A 180 -34.50 -5.76 -3.84
N GLU A 181 -34.90 -6.90 -4.41
CA GLU A 181 -35.86 -7.85 -3.81
C GLU A 181 -35.35 -8.50 -2.50
N ASN A 182 -34.03 -8.43 -2.24
CA ASN A 182 -33.43 -9.06 -1.05
C ASN A 182 -33.26 -8.08 0.13
N VAL A 183 -33.63 -6.80 -0.02
CA VAL A 183 -33.50 -5.80 1.05
C VAL A 183 -34.73 -5.86 1.96
N MET A 184 -34.62 -6.61 3.06
CA MET A 184 -35.75 -6.90 3.94
C MET A 184 -35.95 -5.89 5.08
N SER A 185 -34.98 -5.01 5.36
CA SER A 185 -35.01 -4.10 6.51
C SER A 185 -35.04 -2.62 6.11
N ALA A 186 -35.79 -1.80 6.85
CA ALA A 186 -35.90 -0.36 6.62
C ALA A 186 -34.55 0.36 6.79
N ASP A 187 -33.73 -0.08 7.74
CA ASP A 187 -32.38 0.47 7.96
C ASP A 187 -31.46 0.21 6.77
N GLU A 188 -31.53 -0.97 6.16
CA GLU A 188 -30.77 -1.30 4.97
C GLU A 188 -31.25 -0.51 3.75
N HIS A 189 -32.56 -0.28 3.63
CA HIS A 189 -33.11 0.58 2.59
C HIS A 189 -32.63 2.03 2.72
N ARG A 190 -32.61 2.58 3.94
CA ARG A 190 -32.04 3.91 4.21
C ARG A 190 -30.56 3.98 3.83
N ARG A 191 -29.76 3.00 4.28
CA ARG A 191 -28.34 2.94 3.92
C ARG A 191 -28.12 2.81 2.41
N ARG A 192 -28.96 2.04 1.72
CA ARG A 192 -28.88 1.88 0.26
C ARG A 192 -29.16 3.19 -0.46
N LYS A 193 -30.11 4.00 0.03
CA LYS A 193 -30.36 5.34 -0.48
C LYS A 193 -29.14 6.24 -0.29
N ASP A 194 -28.50 6.19 0.87
CA ASP A 194 -27.27 6.95 1.12
C ASP A 194 -26.11 6.45 0.24
N ASP A 195 -26.09 5.16 -0.10
CA ASP A 195 -25.07 4.51 -0.94
C ASP A 195 -25.36 4.63 -2.47
N GLU A 196 -26.51 5.21 -2.85
CA GLU A 196 -26.99 5.29 -4.25
C GLU A 196 -26.01 6.00 -5.20
N PRO A 197 -25.39 7.13 -4.84
CA PRO A 197 -24.42 7.80 -5.71
C PRO A 197 -23.19 6.94 -6.00
N PHE A 198 -22.73 6.13 -5.03
CA PHE A 198 -21.61 5.21 -5.22
C PHE A 198 -21.96 4.04 -6.13
N MET A 199 -23.19 3.53 -6.02
CA MET A 199 -23.69 2.50 -6.94
C MET A 199 -23.80 3.06 -8.37
N ALA A 200 -24.33 4.28 -8.51
CA ALA A 200 -24.39 5.00 -9.78
C ALA A 200 -22.99 5.25 -10.36
N PHE A 201 -22.00 5.55 -9.52
CA PHE A 201 -20.59 5.70 -9.92
C PHE A 201 -20.01 4.43 -10.50
N VAL A 202 -20.13 3.30 -9.80
CA VAL A 202 -19.66 2.00 -10.34
C VAL A 202 -20.39 1.66 -11.64
N GLN A 203 -21.70 1.91 -11.70
CA GLN A 203 -22.50 1.70 -12.91
C GLN A 203 -22.05 2.62 -14.06
N MET A 204 -21.77 3.89 -13.80
CA MET A 204 -21.30 4.85 -14.79
C MET A 204 -19.88 4.53 -15.27
N LEU A 205 -18.99 4.05 -14.41
CA LEU A 205 -17.66 3.59 -14.85
C LEU A 205 -17.79 2.44 -15.85
N VAL A 206 -18.60 1.44 -15.48
CA VAL A 206 -18.95 0.30 -16.33
C VAL A 206 -19.64 0.73 -17.63
N GLN A 207 -20.48 1.76 -17.58
CA GLN A 207 -21.25 2.24 -18.71
C GLN A 207 -20.61 3.42 -19.47
N SER A 208 -19.47 3.95 -19.01
CA SER A 208 -18.94 5.19 -19.57
C SER A 208 -18.54 4.95 -21.01
N LYS A 209 -19.24 5.62 -21.95
CA LYS A 209 -18.88 5.55 -23.36
C LYS A 209 -17.52 6.19 -23.60
N ARG A 210 -17.06 7.13 -22.76
CA ARG A 210 -15.73 7.74 -22.88
C ARG A 210 -14.64 6.72 -22.51
N ILE A 211 -14.78 6.04 -21.36
CA ILE A 211 -13.92 4.91 -20.98
C ILE A 211 -13.99 3.80 -22.06
N ARG A 212 -15.19 3.45 -22.52
CA ARG A 212 -15.36 2.37 -23.52
C ARG A 212 -14.86 2.74 -24.94
N ARG A 213 -15.09 3.98 -25.40
CA ARG A 213 -14.79 4.43 -26.78
C ARG A 213 -13.38 4.96 -26.94
N ALA A 214 -12.82 5.60 -25.92
CA ALA A 214 -11.50 6.18 -26.04
C ALA A 214 -10.53 5.10 -26.51
N ALA A 215 -10.67 3.84 -26.03
CA ALA A 215 -9.58 2.92 -26.26
C ALA A 215 -9.79 1.42 -25.86
N ARG A 216 -10.88 0.71 -26.20
CA ARG A 216 -11.01 -0.74 -25.82
C ARG A 216 -10.72 -1.03 -24.32
N TRP A 217 -11.08 -0.12 -23.42
CA TRP A 217 -10.70 -0.20 -22.01
C TRP A 217 -11.39 -1.41 -21.38
N ARG A 218 -10.68 -2.10 -20.48
CA ARG A 218 -11.26 -3.19 -19.70
C ARG A 218 -11.62 -2.66 -18.33
N THR A 219 -12.93 -2.60 -18.07
CA THR A 219 -13.46 -2.34 -16.73
C THR A 219 -14.00 -3.65 -16.20
N THR A 220 -13.42 -4.14 -15.11
CA THR A 220 -13.94 -5.31 -14.39
C THR A 220 -14.34 -4.88 -13.00
N ALA A 221 -15.59 -5.16 -12.64
CA ALA A 221 -16.10 -5.01 -11.29
C ALA A 221 -16.34 -6.41 -10.72
N SER A 222 -15.61 -6.75 -9.65
CA SER A 222 -15.68 -8.07 -9.02
C SER A 222 -16.17 -7.94 -7.59
N ALA A 223 -17.12 -8.80 -7.24
CA ALA A 223 -17.62 -8.99 -5.89
C ALA A 223 -16.72 -9.95 -5.12
N VAL A 224 -15.90 -9.46 -4.18
CA VAL A 224 -15.11 -10.34 -3.31
C VAL A 224 -15.73 -10.35 -1.92
N LEU A 225 -16.30 -11.49 -1.51
CA LEU A 225 -16.57 -11.70 -0.08
C LEU A 225 -15.24 -12.10 0.57
N CYS A 226 -14.71 -11.19 1.36
CA CYS A 226 -13.63 -11.52 2.27
C CYS A 226 -14.26 -12.06 3.56
N VAL A 227 -13.84 -13.25 3.98
CA VAL A 227 -14.12 -13.75 5.32
C VAL A 227 -12.78 -14.04 5.92
N ASN A 228 -12.44 -13.33 6.98
CA ASN A 228 -11.27 -13.65 7.77
C ASN A 228 -11.44 -15.07 8.31
N LEU A 229 -10.46 -15.93 8.04
CA LEU A 229 -10.49 -17.33 8.46
C LEU A 229 -10.61 -17.46 9.98
N LYS A 230 -10.25 -16.41 10.72
CA LYS A 230 -10.39 -16.39 12.16
C LYS A 230 -11.83 -16.23 12.65
N ASP A 231 -12.72 -15.76 11.79
CA ASP A 231 -14.11 -15.51 12.14
C ASP A 231 -15.04 -16.61 11.62
N LEU A 232 -14.48 -17.61 10.93
CA LEU A 232 -15.20 -18.84 10.59
C LEU A 232 -15.52 -19.65 11.85
N PRO A 233 -16.74 -20.19 11.98
CA PRO A 233 -17.10 -21.10 13.06
C PRO A 233 -16.08 -22.23 13.21
N LYS A 234 -15.77 -22.63 14.46
CA LYS A 234 -14.74 -23.64 14.78
C LYS A 234 -14.84 -24.91 13.93
N LYS A 235 -16.06 -25.43 13.70
CA LYS A 235 -16.33 -26.58 12.82
C LYS A 235 -15.85 -26.39 11.37
N GLN A 236 -15.93 -25.18 10.82
CA GLN A 236 -15.46 -24.89 9.46
C GLN A 236 -13.94 -24.75 9.40
N ARG A 237 -13.31 -24.17 10.45
CA ARG A 237 -11.84 -24.14 10.61
C ARG A 237 -11.26 -25.55 10.68
N GLU A 238 -11.85 -26.42 11.49
CA GLU A 238 -11.42 -27.81 11.68
C GLU A 238 -11.58 -28.65 10.40
N ARG A 239 -12.69 -28.49 9.66
CA ARG A 239 -12.87 -29.13 8.35
C ARG A 239 -11.79 -28.73 7.34
N ARG A 240 -11.28 -27.50 7.40
CA ARG A 240 -10.22 -27.00 6.50
C ARG A 240 -8.84 -27.53 6.90
N GLN A 241 -8.58 -27.69 8.20
CA GLN A 241 -7.36 -28.35 8.69
C GLN A 241 -7.33 -29.84 8.37
N GLN A 242 -8.49 -30.52 8.40
CA GLN A 242 -8.61 -31.93 8.00
C GLN A 242 -8.42 -32.15 6.50
N PHE A 243 -8.78 -31.16 5.66
CA PHE A 243 -8.67 -31.28 4.22
C PHE A 243 -8.01 -30.05 3.59
N PRO A 244 -6.68 -29.87 3.74
CA PRO A 244 -5.97 -28.70 3.23
C PRO A 244 -6.02 -28.55 1.70
N LYS A 245 -6.44 -29.59 0.98
CA LYS A 245 -6.62 -29.61 -0.49
C LYS A 245 -8.09 -29.73 -0.94
N ALA A 246 -9.06 -29.89 -0.04
CA ALA A 246 -10.46 -29.94 -0.46
C ALA A 246 -10.94 -28.54 -0.85
N ARG A 247 -11.37 -28.41 -2.11
CA ARG A 247 -12.09 -27.23 -2.60
C ARG A 247 -13.29 -27.00 -1.70
N MET A 248 -13.52 -25.74 -1.31
CA MET A 248 -14.66 -25.37 -0.46
C MET A 248 -15.96 -25.98 -1.00
N PRO A 249 -16.79 -26.65 -0.17
CA PRO A 249 -18.07 -27.19 -0.64
C PRO A 249 -19.09 -26.10 -1.00
N PHE A 250 -18.80 -24.84 -0.72
CA PHE A 250 -19.52 -23.70 -1.29
C PHE A 250 -18.52 -22.61 -1.67
N PRO A 251 -18.06 -22.52 -2.93
CA PRO A 251 -17.69 -21.21 -3.42
C PRO A 251 -18.98 -20.40 -3.37
N LEU A 252 -19.04 -19.38 -2.51
CA LEU A 252 -19.88 -18.23 -2.85
C LEU A 252 -19.34 -17.78 -4.18
N ARG A 253 -20.03 -18.16 -5.27
CA ARG A 253 -19.64 -17.79 -6.62
C ARG A 253 -19.48 -16.28 -6.56
N PRO A 254 -18.29 -15.72 -6.85
CA PRO A 254 -18.21 -14.30 -7.05
C PRO A 254 -19.27 -13.97 -8.09
N VAL A 255 -20.20 -13.08 -7.74
CA VAL A 255 -21.15 -12.55 -8.72
C VAL A 255 -20.32 -11.63 -9.60
N ASN A 256 -19.62 -12.25 -10.54
CA ASN A 256 -18.91 -11.53 -11.57
C ASN A 256 -19.99 -11.01 -12.51
N MET A 257 -20.51 -9.81 -12.26
CA MET A 257 -21.03 -9.00 -13.36
C MET A 257 -19.83 -8.51 -14.17
N VAL A 258 -19.21 -9.46 -14.89
CA VAL A 258 -18.41 -9.11 -16.05
C VAL A 258 -19.38 -8.40 -16.99
N THR A 259 -19.06 -7.21 -17.45
CA THR A 259 -19.78 -6.53 -18.52
C THR A 259 -19.76 -7.39 -19.78
N LYS A 260 -20.66 -8.38 -19.88
CA LYS A 260 -21.10 -9.27 -20.98
C LYS A 260 -20.11 -9.76 -22.05
N PHE A 261 -18.87 -9.35 -22.02
CA PHE A 261 -17.83 -9.81 -22.92
C PHE A 261 -16.79 -10.47 -22.04
N PRO A 262 -16.57 -11.80 -22.14
CA PRO A 262 -15.27 -12.33 -21.77
C PRO A 262 -14.19 -11.44 -22.41
N PRO A 263 -13.01 -11.27 -21.79
CA PRO A 263 -11.91 -10.57 -22.43
C PRO A 263 -11.81 -11.09 -23.85
N ASP A 264 -11.99 -10.21 -24.82
CA ASP A 264 -12.02 -10.58 -26.23
C ASP A 264 -10.74 -11.38 -26.52
N PRO A 265 -10.82 -12.66 -26.93
CA PRO A 265 -9.64 -13.48 -27.20
C PRO A 265 -8.80 -12.92 -28.35
N GLU A 266 -9.36 -12.00 -29.14
CA GLU A 266 -8.68 -11.24 -30.18
C GLU A 266 -7.99 -9.99 -29.63
N LEU A 267 -8.23 -9.62 -28.36
CA LEU A 267 -7.58 -8.50 -27.71
C LEU A 267 -6.50 -8.99 -26.71
N PRO A 268 -5.27 -8.50 -26.84
CA PRO A 268 -4.12 -8.93 -26.05
C PRO A 268 -4.06 -8.22 -24.71
N THR A 269 -3.26 -8.75 -23.82
CA THR A 269 -2.71 -8.03 -22.67
C THR A 269 -1.48 -8.78 -22.17
N GLU A 270 -0.30 -8.16 -22.18
CA GLU A 270 0.72 -8.12 -21.11
C GLU A 270 2.17 -7.93 -21.59
N ILE A 271 2.96 -7.31 -20.70
CA ILE A 271 4.42 -7.13 -20.77
C ILE A 271 5.12 -8.48 -20.77
N GLY A 272 6.15 -8.60 -21.60
CA GLY A 272 6.98 -9.79 -21.69
C GLY A 272 6.46 -10.87 -22.62
N ASN A 273 5.26 -10.70 -23.19
CA ASN A 273 4.82 -11.52 -24.31
C ASN A 273 5.79 -11.39 -25.47
N THR A 274 6.08 -12.52 -26.10
CA THR A 274 7.00 -12.59 -27.24
C THR A 274 6.25 -13.04 -28.49
N SER A 275 6.62 -12.48 -29.64
CA SER A 275 6.04 -12.84 -30.92
C SER A 275 7.07 -12.71 -32.02
N TRP A 276 6.98 -13.57 -33.02
CA TRP A 276 7.80 -13.43 -34.21
C TRP A 276 7.34 -12.29 -35.12
N PHE A 277 6.11 -11.83 -34.92
CA PHE A 277 5.52 -10.71 -35.63
C PHE A 277 5.12 -9.64 -34.63
N ARG A 278 5.69 -8.43 -34.77
CA ARG A 278 5.39 -7.27 -33.92
C ARG A 278 3.89 -7.00 -33.82
N TYR A 279 3.20 -7.02 -34.97
CA TYR A 279 1.76 -6.78 -35.05
C TYR A 279 0.91 -7.87 -34.40
N LEU A 280 1.48 -9.04 -34.11
CA LEU A 280 0.79 -10.13 -33.40
C LEU A 280 1.05 -10.14 -31.89
N LEU A 281 1.97 -9.30 -31.38
CA LEU A 281 2.13 -9.12 -29.92
C LEU A 281 0.81 -8.67 -29.30
N PRO A 282 0.10 -7.70 -29.91
CA PRO A 282 -1.24 -7.35 -29.52
C PRO A 282 -2.29 -8.43 -29.84
N PHE A 283 -1.96 -9.71 -30.00
CA PHE A 283 -2.98 -10.77 -30.09
C PHE A 283 -2.59 -12.00 -29.27
N LYS A 284 -1.53 -11.91 -28.46
CA LYS A 284 -1.08 -13.00 -27.57
C LYS A 284 -1.95 -13.05 -26.30
N ARG A 285 -2.29 -14.27 -25.88
CA ARG A 285 -3.10 -14.53 -24.68
C ARG A 285 -2.42 -13.99 -23.43
N ASP A 286 -3.23 -13.38 -22.58
CA ASP A 286 -2.84 -12.86 -21.29
C ASP A 286 -2.69 -13.99 -20.26
N ARG A 287 -1.50 -14.13 -19.68
CA ARG A 287 -1.23 -15.13 -18.63
C ARG A 287 -1.67 -14.65 -17.25
N ILE A 288 -1.63 -13.35 -16.94
CA ILE A 288 -2.07 -12.79 -15.65
C ILE A 288 -3.59 -12.60 -15.62
N LEU A 289 -4.25 -12.16 -16.68
CA LEU A 289 -5.72 -12.24 -16.75
C LEU A 289 -6.19 -13.69 -16.88
N CYS A 290 -5.45 -14.64 -17.49
CA CYS A 290 -5.81 -16.05 -17.29
C CYS A 290 -5.60 -16.48 -15.82
N GLY A 291 -4.62 -15.92 -15.11
CA GLY A 291 -4.45 -16.09 -13.66
C GLY A 291 -5.55 -15.45 -12.80
N GLY A 292 -6.10 -14.30 -13.23
CA GLY A 292 -7.19 -13.58 -12.56
C GLY A 292 -8.58 -14.09 -12.94
N TYR A 293 -8.78 -14.47 -14.20
CA TYR A 293 -10.00 -15.08 -14.76
C TYR A 293 -10.15 -16.54 -14.33
N LEU A 294 -9.05 -17.27 -14.12
CA LEU A 294 -9.06 -18.44 -13.25
C LEU A 294 -9.27 -17.93 -11.82
N ALA A 295 -10.53 -17.67 -11.48
CA ALA A 295 -11.07 -17.24 -10.19
C ALA A 295 -10.62 -18.07 -8.96
N TRP A 296 -9.69 -19.01 -9.13
CA TRP A 296 -8.99 -19.73 -8.09
C TRP A 296 -7.69 -19.05 -7.62
N LYS A 297 -7.20 -18.03 -8.34
CA LYS A 297 -6.04 -17.21 -7.95
C LYS A 297 -6.34 -15.75 -7.65
N MET A 298 -7.60 -15.30 -7.68
CA MET A 298 -8.04 -14.10 -6.94
C MET A 298 -8.00 -14.38 -5.43
N GLU A 299 -6.79 -14.67 -4.94
CA GLU A 299 -6.48 -14.96 -3.55
C GLU A 299 -6.63 -13.70 -2.72
N LYS A 300 -7.89 -13.39 -2.35
CA LYS A 300 -8.31 -12.50 -1.26
C LYS A 300 -7.83 -11.05 -1.41
N ILE A 301 -8.63 -10.10 -0.93
CA ILE A 301 -8.18 -8.70 -0.77
C ILE A 301 -6.84 -8.60 0.02
N LEU A 302 -6.51 -9.65 0.79
CA LEU A 302 -5.24 -9.86 1.47
C LEU A 302 -3.99 -9.84 0.58
N HIS A 303 -4.11 -10.06 -0.74
CA HIS A 303 -2.97 -9.89 -1.64
C HIS A 303 -2.57 -8.42 -1.78
N TRP A 304 -3.56 -7.53 -1.73
CA TRP A 304 -3.34 -6.09 -1.78
C TRP A 304 -3.11 -5.51 -0.39
N LEU A 305 -3.82 -6.04 0.61
CA LEU A 305 -3.91 -5.45 1.94
C LEU A 305 -3.30 -6.35 3.03
N ARG A 306 -2.44 -5.77 3.88
CA ARG A 306 -1.96 -6.41 5.11
C ARG A 306 -3.01 -6.37 6.22
N TYR A 307 -3.75 -5.26 6.30
CA TYR A 307 -4.73 -4.94 7.35
C TYR A 307 -5.98 -4.34 6.72
N GLY A 308 -7.08 -4.24 7.47
CA GLY A 308 -8.30 -3.60 6.97
C GLY A 308 -9.55 -4.42 7.22
N LYS A 309 -9.96 -4.54 8.49
CA LYS A 309 -11.17 -5.27 8.90
C LYS A 309 -12.38 -4.91 8.04
N LEU A 310 -12.67 -3.62 7.89
CA LEU A 310 -13.75 -3.11 7.04
C LEU A 310 -13.67 -3.63 5.59
N LEU A 311 -12.47 -3.66 5.03
CA LEU A 311 -12.23 -4.12 3.67
C LEU A 311 -12.24 -5.66 3.54
N THR A 312 -12.11 -6.37 4.66
CA THR A 312 -12.02 -7.84 4.71
C THR A 312 -13.26 -8.55 5.24
N GLU A 313 -14.29 -7.84 5.70
CA GLU A 313 -15.51 -8.43 6.28
C GLU A 313 -16.77 -8.17 5.45
N ILE A 314 -16.71 -7.21 4.51
CA ILE A 314 -17.84 -6.80 3.70
C ILE A 314 -17.63 -7.28 2.25
N ARG A 315 -18.74 -7.52 1.53
CA ARG A 315 -18.68 -7.67 0.07
C ARG A 315 -18.41 -6.31 -0.54
N LEU A 316 -17.30 -6.19 -1.25
CA LEU A 316 -16.89 -4.92 -1.84
C LEU A 316 -16.73 -5.06 -3.34
N PRO A 317 -17.20 -4.07 -4.12
CA PRO A 317 -16.85 -4.00 -5.53
C PRO A 317 -15.39 -3.57 -5.64
N ILE A 318 -14.56 -4.47 -6.15
CA ILE A 318 -13.22 -4.13 -6.63
C ILE A 318 -13.36 -3.79 -8.10
N VAL A 319 -13.00 -2.56 -8.46
CA VAL A 319 -13.03 -2.07 -9.83
C VAL A 319 -11.60 -1.98 -10.33
N ARG A 320 -11.34 -2.62 -11.47
CA ARG A 320 -10.08 -2.50 -12.21
C ARG A 320 -10.38 -1.84 -13.55
N ILE A 321 -9.59 -0.83 -13.88
CA ILE A 321 -9.64 -0.10 -15.13
C ILE A 321 -8.28 -0.21 -15.80
N GLU A 322 -8.29 -0.60 -17.07
CA GLU A 322 -7.08 -0.66 -17.90
C GLU A 322 -7.22 0.29 -19.08
N ALA A 323 -6.28 1.23 -19.23
CA ALA A 323 -6.12 1.94 -20.49
C ALA A 323 -5.38 1.03 -21.48
N PRO A 324 -5.66 1.10 -22.78
CA PRO A 324 -4.90 0.37 -23.77
C PRO A 324 -3.63 1.15 -24.12
N GLU A 325 -3.09 0.76 -25.27
CA GLU A 325 -1.69 0.87 -25.58
C GLU A 325 -1.25 2.27 -25.98
N ASP A 326 -2.12 3.17 -26.46
CA ASP A 326 -1.66 4.24 -27.34
C ASP A 326 -1.49 5.64 -26.72
N ASP A 327 -2.03 5.92 -25.53
CA ASP A 327 -1.95 7.25 -24.90
C ASP A 327 -1.43 7.21 -23.45
N GLU A 328 -0.65 8.23 -23.07
CA GLU A 328 -0.33 8.52 -21.67
C GLU A 328 -1.61 9.06 -21.01
N VAL A 329 -2.31 8.19 -20.29
CA VAL A 329 -3.57 8.53 -19.63
C VAL A 329 -3.40 8.43 -18.12
N GLU A 330 -3.71 9.53 -17.43
CA GLU A 330 -3.81 9.59 -15.98
C GLU A 330 -5.18 9.04 -15.54
N LEU A 331 -5.22 7.71 -15.37
CA LEU A 331 -6.44 6.96 -15.04
C LEU A 331 -7.16 7.48 -13.80
N ASP A 332 -6.40 7.89 -12.79
CA ASP A 332 -6.92 8.48 -11.56
C ASP A 332 -7.69 9.78 -11.82
N LYS A 333 -7.21 10.66 -12.70
CA LYS A 333 -7.91 11.90 -13.06
C LYS A 333 -9.20 11.66 -13.84
N GLU A 334 -9.23 10.68 -14.73
CA GLU A 334 -10.47 10.30 -15.44
C GLU A 334 -11.50 9.70 -14.48
N VAL A 335 -11.06 8.85 -13.54
CA VAL A 335 -11.94 8.32 -12.48
C VAL A 335 -12.46 9.44 -11.58
N LEU A 336 -11.60 10.38 -11.20
CA LEU A 336 -11.96 11.56 -10.43
C LEU A 336 -13.02 12.40 -11.14
N LEU A 337 -12.84 12.67 -12.44
CA LEU A 337 -13.82 13.44 -13.22
C LEU A 337 -15.19 12.76 -13.22
N ILE A 338 -15.24 11.43 -13.32
CA ILE A 338 -16.51 10.68 -13.26
C ILE A 338 -17.13 10.77 -11.86
N ALA A 339 -16.33 10.70 -10.80
CA ALA A 339 -16.80 10.86 -9.43
C ALA A 339 -17.38 12.26 -9.17
N GLN A 340 -16.70 13.31 -9.67
CA GLN A 340 -17.15 14.70 -9.58
C GLN A 340 -18.43 14.96 -10.38
N ASN A 341 -18.58 14.36 -11.57
CA ASN A 341 -19.82 14.47 -12.35
C ASN A 341 -21.05 13.82 -11.67
N LEU A 342 -20.82 13.03 -10.63
CA LEU A 342 -21.84 12.42 -9.78
C LEU A 342 -21.96 13.09 -8.42
N ASP A 343 -21.33 14.26 -8.26
CA ASP A 343 -21.34 15.05 -7.04
C ASP A 343 -20.88 14.27 -5.78
N LEU A 344 -20.01 13.25 -5.95
CA LEU A 344 -19.46 12.48 -4.83
C LEU A 344 -18.58 13.33 -3.90
N ASP A 345 -18.14 14.50 -4.37
CA ASP A 345 -17.41 15.50 -3.60
C ASP A 345 -18.32 16.38 -2.75
N GLN A 346 -19.61 16.50 -3.09
CA GLN A 346 -20.60 17.28 -2.34
C GLN A 346 -21.23 16.51 -1.19
N GLU A 347 -21.11 15.18 -1.17
CA GLU A 347 -21.55 14.35 -0.06
C GLU A 347 -20.70 14.58 1.19
N GLY A 348 -21.00 15.65 1.91
CA GLY A 348 -20.87 15.74 3.37
C GLY A 348 -19.54 15.28 3.97
N TRP A 349 -18.42 15.36 3.25
CA TRP A 349 -17.09 15.13 3.82
C TRP A 349 -16.82 16.22 4.83
N ASP A 350 -17.24 15.98 6.06
CA ASP A 350 -16.94 16.83 7.18
C ASP A 350 -15.56 16.43 7.69
N GLU A 351 -14.54 17.12 7.16
CA GLU A 351 -13.16 16.95 7.59
C GLU A 351 -13.01 17.14 9.11
N THR A 352 -13.89 17.93 9.74
CA THR A 352 -13.90 18.16 11.18
C THR A 352 -14.33 16.90 11.93
N LEU A 353 -15.44 16.27 11.52
CA LEU A 353 -15.92 15.03 12.13
C LEU A 353 -14.94 13.89 11.89
N ALA A 354 -14.39 13.78 10.68
CA ALA A 354 -13.40 12.76 10.35
C ALA A 354 -12.12 12.94 11.19
N LYS A 355 -11.64 14.18 11.36
CA LYS A 355 -10.51 14.49 12.26
C LYS A 355 -10.83 14.18 13.72
N LEU A 356 -12.05 14.46 14.16
CA LEU A 356 -12.47 14.20 15.53
C LEU A 356 -12.53 12.70 15.84
N ASP A 357 -13.07 11.90 14.93
CA ASP A 357 -13.09 10.43 15.07
C ASP A 357 -11.69 9.82 14.93
N LEU A 358 -10.84 10.36 14.06
CA LEU A 358 -9.46 9.93 13.98
C LEU A 358 -8.69 10.28 15.27
N ARG A 359 -8.90 11.47 15.85
CA ARG A 359 -8.33 11.83 17.16
C ARG A 359 -8.81 10.89 18.25
N ARG A 360 -10.09 10.55 18.29
CA ARG A 360 -10.62 9.54 19.22
C ARG A 360 -9.91 8.20 19.04
N ALA A 361 -9.76 7.75 17.80
CA ALA A 361 -9.03 6.51 17.50
C ALA A 361 -7.55 6.58 17.91
N TYR A 362 -6.87 7.72 17.72
CA TYR A 362 -5.50 7.93 18.21
C TYR A 362 -5.42 7.85 19.74
N PHE A 363 -6.34 8.50 20.44
CA PHE A 363 -6.42 8.45 21.91
C PHE A 363 -6.68 7.04 22.42
N GLU A 364 -7.56 6.27 21.78
CA GLU A 364 -7.84 4.88 22.16
C GLU A 364 -6.62 3.95 21.99
N GLU A 365 -5.69 4.31 21.09
CA GLU A 365 -4.51 3.52 20.79
C GLU A 365 -3.22 4.03 21.46
N ASP A 366 -3.33 5.05 22.33
CA ASP A 366 -2.23 5.77 23.00
C ASP A 366 -1.18 6.32 22.01
N ILE A 367 -1.64 6.89 20.90
CA ILE A 367 -0.78 7.50 19.87
C ILE A 367 -0.95 9.01 19.89
N GLU A 368 0.17 9.75 19.82
CA GLU A 368 0.11 11.20 19.60
C GLU A 368 -0.47 11.50 18.21
N PRO A 369 -1.49 12.36 18.10
CA PRO A 369 -2.06 12.73 16.81
C PRO A 369 -1.01 13.34 15.89
N LEU A 370 -1.06 12.99 14.60
CA LEU A 370 -0.30 13.71 13.58
C LEU A 370 -0.85 15.14 13.48
N GLU A 371 0.02 16.14 13.62
CA GLU A 371 -0.32 17.57 13.49
C GLU A 371 -0.81 17.97 12.08
#